data_AF-A0A0N4UJN9-F1
#
_entry.id   AF-A0A0N4UJN9-F1
#
_cell.length_a   1.000
_cell.length_b   1.000
_cell.length_c   1.000
_cell.angle_alpha   90.00
_cell.angle_beta   90.00
_cell.angle_gamma   90.00
#
_symmetry.space_group_name_H-M   'P 1'
#
loop_
_entity.id
_entity.type
_entity.pdbx_description
1 polymer ?
#
loop_
_entity_poly.entity_id
_entity_poly.type
_entity_poly.pdbx_seq_one_letter_code
_entity_poly.pdbx_strand_id
1 'polypeptide(L)'
;MQGRKCGIHMIFREIQPSSSSESFSSNDKICWLRCQCENESYIREGEKCVEIQQRTAIANNSTTVGEIPIQSDSINNTRNYKIGDKIFDYGCQRTNQKCGTNMIFKTISKRRFLELTDRCLQKCSCINDEYKENNGQCIRFSV
;
A
#
# COMPACT_ATOMS: atom_id res chain seq x y z
N MET A 1 13.75 -12.80 16.39
CA MET A 1 13.60 -11.33 16.26
C MET A 1 13.19 -10.89 14.85
N GLN A 2 13.40 -11.71 13.82
CA GLN A 2 12.90 -11.46 12.46
C GLN A 2 11.43 -11.05 12.43
N GLY A 3 11.11 -10.06 11.59
CA GLY A 3 9.76 -9.50 11.45
C GLY A 3 9.34 -8.53 12.57
N ARG A 4 10.09 -8.44 13.69
CA ARG A 4 9.84 -7.40 14.70
C ARG A 4 10.24 -6.02 14.18
N LYS A 5 9.54 -5.00 14.66
CA LYS A 5 9.85 -3.60 14.37
C LYS A 5 11.22 -3.24 14.93
N CYS A 6 12.02 -2.56 14.12
CA CYS A 6 13.31 -1.97 14.49
C CYS A 6 13.32 -0.44 14.32
N GLY A 7 12.22 0.14 13.85
CA GLY A 7 12.05 1.57 13.62
C GLY A 7 10.67 1.88 13.05
N ILE A 8 10.41 3.16 12.76
CA ILE A 8 9.19 3.59 12.08
C ILE A 8 9.26 3.10 10.62
N HIS A 9 8.27 2.30 10.20
CA HIS A 9 8.24 1.63 8.89
C HIS A 9 9.44 0.72 8.62
N MET A 10 10.06 0.17 9.66
CA MET A 10 11.22 -0.73 9.54
C MET A 10 11.06 -2.01 10.34
N ILE A 11 11.54 -3.12 9.78
CA ILE A 11 11.58 -4.44 10.42
C ILE A 11 12.95 -5.09 10.31
N PHE A 12 13.28 -5.95 11.28
CA PHE A 12 14.45 -6.82 11.18
C PHE A 12 14.22 -7.92 10.15
N ARG A 13 15.12 -8.02 9.17
CA ARG A 13 15.20 -9.13 8.21
C ARG A 13 16.51 -9.88 8.40
N GLU A 14 16.45 -11.19 8.32
CA GLU A 14 17.64 -12.03 8.37
C GLU A 14 18.47 -11.84 7.10
N ILE A 15 19.78 -11.72 7.28
CA ILE A 15 20.76 -11.72 6.21
C ILE A 15 21.61 -12.98 6.36
N GLN A 16 21.98 -13.59 5.24
CA GLN A 16 22.98 -14.65 5.25
C GLN A 16 24.37 -13.99 5.19
N PRO A 17 25.31 -14.38 6.07
CA PRO A 17 26.68 -13.85 5.99
C PRO A 17 27.30 -14.26 4.65
N SER A 18 27.90 -13.30 3.93
CA SER A 18 28.49 -13.52 2.60
C SER A 18 29.83 -14.25 2.64
N SER A 19 30.45 -14.41 3.80
CA SER A 19 31.75 -15.08 3.95
C SER A 19 31.80 -15.83 5.28
N SER A 20 31.91 -17.15 5.18
CA SER A 20 32.18 -18.06 6.29
C SER A 20 33.62 -17.86 6.78
N SER A 21 33.86 -16.89 7.67
CA SER A 21 35.20 -16.69 8.27
C SER A 21 35.20 -16.64 9.79
N GLU A 22 34.08 -16.93 10.45
CA GLU A 22 34.05 -16.98 11.91
C GLU A 22 33.84 -18.43 12.37
N SER A 23 34.92 -19.03 12.87
CA SER A 23 34.93 -20.36 13.46
C SER A 23 34.26 -20.32 14.83
N PHE A 24 32.94 -20.44 14.87
CA PHE A 24 32.23 -20.67 16.12
C PHE A 24 32.05 -22.17 16.37
N SER A 25 32.08 -22.55 17.65
CA SER A 25 31.80 -23.91 18.09
C SER A 25 30.46 -24.35 17.51
N SER A 26 30.40 -25.52 16.88
CA SER A 26 29.36 -25.97 15.93
C SER A 26 27.89 -25.96 16.44
N ASN A 27 27.63 -25.54 17.68
CA ASN A 27 26.31 -25.47 18.27
C ASN A 27 25.68 -24.06 18.28
N ASP A 28 26.45 -23.00 18.08
CA ASP A 28 25.91 -21.63 18.11
C ASP A 28 25.47 -21.19 16.70
N LYS A 29 24.17 -21.27 16.42
CA LYS A 29 23.57 -20.68 15.21
C LYS A 29 23.49 -19.16 15.36
N ILE A 30 24.47 -18.45 14.84
CA ILE A 30 24.43 -16.99 14.80
C ILE A 30 23.48 -16.54 13.68
N CYS A 31 22.47 -15.75 14.06
CA CYS A 31 21.50 -15.16 13.15
C CYS A 31 21.83 -13.68 12.95
N TRP A 32 22.18 -13.31 11.73
CA TRP A 32 22.44 -11.92 11.37
C TRP A 32 21.16 -11.23 10.95
N LEU A 33 20.85 -10.07 11.54
CA LEU A 33 19.65 -9.31 11.23
C LEU A 33 20.02 -7.90 10.76
N ARG A 34 19.38 -7.42 9.70
CA ARG A 34 19.46 -6.02 9.22
C ARG A 34 18.09 -5.34 9.33
N CYS A 35 18.07 -4.12 9.83
CA CYS A 35 16.86 -3.28 9.87
C CYS A 35 16.58 -2.68 8.48
N GLN A 36 15.44 -3.00 7.87
CA GLN A 36 15.06 -2.60 6.50
C GLN A 36 13.64 -2.03 6.47
N CYS A 37 13.29 -1.28 5.42
CA CYS A 37 11.92 -0.80 5.23
C CYS A 37 10.93 -1.98 5.22
N GLU A 38 9.76 -1.80 5.82
CA GLU A 38 8.83 -2.88 6.09
C GLU A 38 8.26 -3.51 4.80
N ASN A 39 8.01 -2.69 3.77
CA ASN A 39 7.53 -3.13 2.46
C ASN A 39 7.88 -2.09 1.36
N GLU A 40 7.52 -2.41 0.12
CA GLU A 40 7.76 -1.61 -1.10
C GLU A 40 7.01 -0.27 -1.16
N SER A 41 6.07 -0.01 -0.25
CA SER A 41 5.44 1.31 -0.13
C SER A 41 6.37 2.35 0.52
N TYR A 42 7.53 1.94 1.02
CA TYR A 42 8.51 2.82 1.65
C TYR A 42 9.86 2.77 0.96
N ILE A 43 10.46 3.93 0.74
CA ILE A 43 11.84 4.09 0.25
C ILE A 43 12.73 4.62 1.38
N ARG A 44 14.00 4.22 1.37
CA ARG A 44 14.97 4.69 2.36
C ARG A 44 15.50 6.07 1.97
N GLU A 45 15.26 7.06 2.81
CA GLU A 45 15.89 8.38 2.75
C GLU A 45 16.75 8.55 4.02
N GLY A 46 18.07 8.48 3.86
CA GLY A 46 19.01 8.47 4.99
C GLY A 46 18.70 7.35 5.97
N GLU A 47 18.46 7.71 7.23
CA GLU A 47 18.12 6.77 8.31
C GLU A 47 16.63 6.46 8.42
N LYS A 48 15.79 7.02 7.55
CA LYS A 48 14.33 6.90 7.62
C LYS A 48 13.79 6.09 6.45
N CYS A 49 12.67 5.41 6.67
CA CYS A 49 11.86 4.84 5.60
C CYS A 49 10.69 5.78 5.40
N VAL A 50 10.71 6.51 4.29
CA VAL A 50 9.66 7.45 3.91
C VAL A 50 8.71 6.77 2.94
N GLU A 51 7.44 7.10 3.04
CA GLU A 51 6.44 6.52 2.16
C GLU A 51 6.58 7.06 0.74
N ILE A 52 6.63 6.15 -0.24
CA ILE A 52 6.54 6.52 -1.64
C ILE A 52 5.12 7.02 -1.86
N GLN A 53 4.96 8.34 -1.96
CA GLN A 53 3.77 8.90 -2.58
C GLN A 53 3.73 8.32 -3.98
N GLN A 54 2.78 7.44 -4.28
CA GLN A 54 2.55 7.00 -5.66
C GLN A 54 2.18 8.24 -6.47
N ARG A 55 3.18 8.95 -7.00
CA ARG A 55 3.02 9.65 -8.27
C ARG A 55 2.73 8.52 -9.23
N THR A 56 1.45 8.40 -9.59
CA THR A 56 0.96 7.64 -10.74
C THR A 56 2.08 7.55 -11.77
N ALA A 57 2.48 6.34 -12.11
CA ALA A 57 3.30 6.12 -13.29
C ALA A 57 2.50 6.66 -14.48
N ILE A 58 2.74 7.92 -14.81
CA ILE A 58 2.50 8.45 -16.14
C ILE A 58 3.42 7.59 -16.99
N ALA A 59 2.83 6.62 -17.70
CA ALA A 59 3.47 6.07 -18.87
C ALA A 59 3.60 7.26 -19.83
N ASN A 60 4.73 7.98 -19.73
CA ASN A 60 5.09 9.02 -20.65
C ASN A 60 5.27 8.38 -22.03
N ASN A 61 4.27 8.49 -22.89
CA ASN A 61 4.56 8.71 -24.30
C ASN A 61 4.12 10.14 -24.64
N SER A 62 4.88 10.77 -25.52
CA SER A 62 4.70 12.13 -26.02
C SER A 62 5.18 13.28 -25.12
N THR A 63 6.50 13.46 -25.13
CA THR A 63 7.17 14.67 -25.64
C THR A 63 6.26 15.87 -25.93
N THR A 64 6.42 16.97 -25.17
CA THR A 64 6.63 18.33 -25.71
C THR A 64 7.11 19.26 -24.59
N VAL A 65 8.20 19.94 -24.89
CA VAL A 65 8.85 20.99 -24.10
C VAL A 65 7.98 22.26 -24.17
N GLY A 66 7.74 22.88 -23.02
CA GLY A 66 7.21 24.24 -22.94
C GLY A 66 5.93 24.33 -22.13
N GLU A 67 6.02 25.06 -21.01
CA GLU A 67 4.94 25.51 -20.14
C GLU A 67 4.26 24.42 -19.30
N ILE A 68 4.53 24.43 -17.99
CA ILE A 68 3.88 23.60 -16.97
C ILE A 68 2.45 24.16 -16.78
N PRO A 69 1.38 23.56 -17.32
CA PRO A 69 0.04 24.00 -17.04
C PRO A 69 -0.34 23.32 -15.74
N ILE A 70 -0.42 24.12 -14.68
CA ILE A 70 -1.13 23.76 -13.46
C ILE A 70 -2.62 23.72 -13.83
N GLN A 71 -3.06 22.65 -14.50
CA GLN A 71 -4.46 22.27 -14.54
C GLN A 71 -4.63 21.11 -13.58
N SER A 72 -5.02 21.48 -12.37
CA SER A 72 -5.75 20.62 -11.46
C SER A 72 -6.95 20.04 -12.21
N ASP A 73 -6.79 18.86 -12.80
CA ASP A 73 -7.88 18.11 -13.42
C ASP A 73 -8.89 17.71 -12.35
N SER A 74 -9.79 18.64 -12.08
CA SER A 74 -11.16 18.40 -11.66
C SER A 74 -11.92 17.75 -12.81
N ILE A 75 -11.57 16.50 -13.14
CA ILE A 75 -12.39 15.65 -13.99
C ILE A 75 -12.71 14.42 -13.17
N ASN A 76 -14.01 14.25 -12.88
CA ASN A 76 -14.61 13.08 -12.27
C ASN A 76 -13.97 11.81 -12.81
N ASN A 77 -12.95 11.33 -12.10
CA ASN A 77 -12.21 10.15 -12.47
C ASN A 77 -13.12 8.98 -12.07
N THR A 78 -14.09 8.66 -12.93
CA THR A 78 -14.80 7.38 -12.94
C THR A 78 -13.79 6.30 -13.35
N ARG A 79 -12.69 6.18 -12.62
CA ARG A 79 -11.92 4.95 -12.56
C ARG A 79 -12.88 3.91 -12.01
N ASN A 80 -13.23 2.96 -12.86
CA ASN A 80 -13.90 1.75 -12.43
C ASN A 80 -12.86 0.92 -11.69
N TYR A 81 -12.92 0.93 -10.36
CA TYR A 81 -12.10 0.05 -9.54
C TYR A 81 -12.62 -1.37 -9.67
N LYS A 82 -11.70 -2.32 -9.73
CA LYS A 82 -12.03 -3.74 -9.69
C LYS A 82 -12.17 -4.18 -8.24
N ILE A 83 -12.91 -5.26 -8.02
CA ILE A 83 -12.90 -5.90 -6.71
C ILE A 83 -11.47 -6.26 -6.31
N GLY A 84 -11.11 -6.00 -5.06
CA GLY A 84 -9.75 -6.24 -4.58
C GLY A 84 -8.82 -5.05 -4.67
N ASP A 85 -9.09 -4.07 -5.54
CA ASP A 85 -8.26 -2.87 -5.68
C ASP A 85 -8.15 -2.14 -4.33
N LYS A 86 -6.92 -1.78 -3.98
CA LYS A 86 -6.60 -1.06 -2.75
C LYS A 86 -6.15 0.35 -3.05
N ILE A 87 -6.63 1.31 -2.27
CA ILE A 87 -6.22 2.71 -2.34
C ILE A 87 -5.85 3.22 -0.95
N PHE A 88 -5.03 4.27 -0.94
CA PHE A 88 -4.87 5.10 0.24
C PHE A 88 -5.73 6.35 0.10
N ASP A 89 -6.56 6.59 1.10
CA ASP A 89 -7.55 7.65 1.13
C ASP A 89 -7.30 8.55 2.35
N TYR A 90 -6.83 9.77 2.09
CA TYR A 90 -6.56 10.78 3.11
C TYR A 90 -7.87 11.48 3.50
N GLY A 91 -8.15 11.53 4.79
CA GLY A 91 -9.43 11.94 5.35
C GLY A 91 -10.52 10.85 5.30
N CYS A 92 -10.21 9.67 4.74
CA CYS A 92 -11.16 8.54 4.66
C CYS A 92 -12.47 8.90 3.92
N GLN A 93 -12.43 9.87 2.99
CA GLN A 93 -13.56 10.44 2.28
C GLN A 93 -14.27 9.46 1.33
N ARG A 94 -13.54 8.44 0.87
CA ARG A 94 -14.03 7.38 -0.01
C ARG A 94 -14.67 6.22 0.74
N THR A 95 -14.66 6.22 2.08
CA THR A 95 -15.30 5.14 2.87
C THR A 95 -16.77 5.01 2.48
N ASN A 96 -17.22 3.78 2.19
CA ASN A 96 -18.56 3.46 1.73
C ASN A 96 -18.99 4.09 0.40
N GLN A 97 -18.10 4.83 -0.29
CA GLN A 97 -18.36 5.35 -1.63
C GLN A 97 -18.34 4.21 -2.65
N LYS A 98 -19.17 4.34 -3.68
CA LYS A 98 -19.22 3.37 -4.78
C LYS A 98 -17.87 3.32 -5.49
N CYS A 99 -17.33 2.12 -5.65
CA CYS A 99 -16.09 1.87 -6.40
C CYS A 99 -16.35 1.01 -7.66
N GLY A 100 -17.52 0.39 -7.78
CA GLY A 100 -17.95 -0.41 -8.92
C GLY A 100 -19.43 -0.81 -8.80
N THR A 101 -19.92 -1.63 -9.73
CA THR A 101 -21.28 -2.19 -9.66
C THR A 101 -21.39 -3.15 -8.49
N ASN A 102 -22.34 -2.88 -7.58
CA ASN A 102 -22.53 -3.62 -6.32
C ASN A 102 -21.27 -3.65 -5.42
N MET A 103 -20.39 -2.64 -5.56
CA MET A 103 -19.13 -2.55 -4.82
C MET A 103 -18.94 -1.17 -4.17
N ILE A 104 -18.37 -1.17 -2.96
CA ILE A 104 -17.97 0.03 -2.21
C ILE A 104 -16.55 -0.09 -1.68
N PHE A 105 -15.92 1.04 -1.40
CA PHE A 105 -14.69 1.06 -0.62
C PHE A 105 -14.97 0.76 0.85
N LYS A 106 -14.34 -0.31 1.36
CA LYS A 106 -14.29 -0.63 2.79
C LYS A 106 -12.93 -0.28 3.36
N THR A 107 -12.90 0.36 4.51
CA THR A 107 -11.64 0.66 5.22
C THR A 107 -11.07 -0.61 5.83
N ILE A 108 -9.88 -1.02 5.36
CA ILE A 108 -9.11 -2.13 5.93
C ILE A 108 -8.37 -1.67 7.18
N SER A 109 -7.73 -0.49 7.09
CA SER A 109 -6.98 0.06 8.22
C SER A 109 -7.02 1.58 8.18
N LYS A 110 -7.12 2.18 9.35
CA LYS A 110 -7.09 3.63 9.55
C LYS A 110 -5.88 3.97 10.42
N ARG A 111 -5.07 4.95 10.00
CA ARG A 111 -3.94 5.47 10.77
C ARG A 111 -3.95 6.98 10.75
N ARG A 112 -3.59 7.62 11.86
CA ARG A 112 -3.35 9.06 11.90
C ARG A 112 -2.10 9.36 11.06
N PHE A 113 -2.22 10.24 10.06
CA PHE A 113 -1.13 10.58 9.13
C PHE A 113 -0.48 11.91 9.51
N LEU A 114 -1.30 12.94 9.74
CA LEU A 114 -0.91 14.22 10.35
C LEU A 114 -1.82 14.49 11.56
N GLU A 115 -1.56 15.56 12.32
CA GLU A 115 -2.37 15.89 13.51
C GLU A 115 -3.88 15.95 13.22
N LEU A 116 -4.27 16.33 12.01
CA LEU A 116 -5.66 16.56 11.65
C LEU A 116 -6.21 15.61 10.57
N THR A 117 -5.39 14.72 10.00
CA THR A 117 -5.84 13.86 8.90
C THR A 117 -5.53 12.39 9.14
N ASP A 118 -6.57 11.58 8.99
CA ASP A 118 -6.46 10.14 8.94
C ASP A 118 -6.09 9.68 7.53
N ARG A 119 -5.35 8.59 7.44
CA ARG A 119 -5.12 7.85 6.21
C ARG A 119 -5.77 6.50 6.34
N CYS A 120 -6.68 6.20 5.43
CA CYS A 120 -7.34 4.92 5.33
C CYS A 120 -6.75 4.11 4.18
N LEU A 121 -6.28 2.90 4.45
CA LEU A 121 -6.14 1.87 3.42
C LEU A 121 -7.54 1.31 3.18
N GLN A 122 -8.05 1.48 1.97
CA GLN A 122 -9.37 1.01 1.58
C GLN A 122 -9.29 -0.02 0.48
N LYS A 123 -10.26 -0.92 0.43
CA LYS A 123 -10.40 -1.96 -0.58
C LYS A 123 -11.79 -1.90 -1.22
N CYS A 124 -11.84 -1.92 -2.54
CA CYS A 124 -13.09 -2.08 -3.27
C CYS A 124 -13.62 -3.51 -3.06
N SER A 125 -14.80 -3.65 -2.47
CA SER A 125 -15.41 -4.93 -2.06
C SER A 125 -16.92 -4.90 -2.28
N CYS A 126 -17.58 -6.07 -2.28
CA CYS A 126 -19.05 -6.12 -2.35
C CYS A 126 -19.72 -5.32 -1.23
N ILE A 127 -20.86 -4.68 -1.55
CA ILE A 127 -21.59 -3.76 -0.65
C ILE A 127 -21.82 -4.39 0.73
N ASN A 128 -22.48 -5.54 0.75
CA ASN A 128 -22.87 -6.26 1.95
C ASN A 128 -22.93 -7.77 1.64
N ASP A 129 -23.37 -8.56 2.61
CA ASP A 129 -23.37 -10.02 2.53
C ASP A 129 -24.43 -10.58 1.57
N GLU A 130 -25.38 -9.75 1.08
CA GLU A 130 -26.30 -10.14 0.00
C GLU A 130 -25.57 -10.31 -1.34
N TYR A 131 -24.36 -9.76 -1.49
CA TYR A 131 -23.55 -9.88 -2.70
C TYR A 131 -22.27 -10.66 -2.41
N LYS A 132 -22.05 -11.78 -3.12
CA LYS A 132 -20.73 -12.45 -3.10
C LYS A 132 -19.96 -12.14 -4.35
N GLU A 133 -18.64 -12.12 -4.16
CA GLU A 133 -17.68 -12.06 -5.24
C GLU A 133 -17.76 -13.36 -6.06
N ASN A 134 -18.01 -13.21 -7.36
CA ASN A 134 -17.91 -14.27 -8.35
C ASN A 134 -17.25 -13.68 -9.61
N ASN A 135 -16.13 -14.27 -10.03
CA ASN A 135 -15.39 -13.88 -11.23
C ASN A 135 -15.13 -12.36 -11.35
N GLY A 136 -14.70 -11.73 -10.25
CA GLY A 136 -14.41 -10.29 -10.23
C GLY A 136 -15.64 -9.37 -10.14
N GLN A 137 -16.84 -9.93 -10.00
CA GLN A 137 -18.10 -9.19 -9.90
C GLN A 137 -18.85 -9.50 -8.60
N CYS A 138 -19.69 -8.58 -8.14
CA CYS A 138 -20.55 -8.76 -6.96
C CYS A 138 -21.96 -9.13 -7.41
N ILE A 139 -22.32 -10.41 -7.22
CA ILE A 139 -23.61 -10.98 -7.64
C ILE A 139 -24.50 -11.16 -6.41
N ARG A 140 -25.77 -10.74 -6.51
CA ARG A 140 -26.76 -10.88 -5.44
C ARG A 140 -27.13 -12.36 -5.26
N PHE A 141 -27.21 -12.83 -4.02
CA PHE A 141 -27.86 -14.11 -3.73
C PHE A 141 -29.33 -14.04 -4.09
N SER A 142 -29.77 -14.95 -4.95
CA SER A 142 -31.17 -15.35 -5.04
C SER A 142 -31.37 -16.48 -4.03
N VAL A 143 -32.24 -16.25 -3.04
CA VAL A 143 -32.83 -17.31 -2.20
C VAL A 143 -34.04 -17.87 -2.94
#